data_AF-A0A8T5S3X3-F1
#
_entry.id   AF-A0A8T5S3X3-F1
#
_cell.length_a   1.000
_cell.length_b   1.000
_cell.length_c   1.000
_cell.angle_alpha   90.00
_cell.angle_beta   90.00
_cell.angle_gamma   90.00
#
_symmetry.space_group_name_H-M   'P 1'
#
loop_
_entity.id
_entity.type
_entity.pdbx_description
1 polymer ?
#
loop_
_entity_poly.entity_id
_entity_poly.type
_entity_poly.pdbx_seq_one_letter_code
_entity_poly.pdbx_strand_id
1 'polypeptide(L)'
;MDNCKYCGQELQANWIVCPHCRTRIFDERYKPNDTLYLTHDGDPDKNIGGILLIVGVPLFLFSLIMLISNLYWMSYHFLNMVIEVYMT
;
A
#
# COMPACT_ATOMS: atom_id res chain seq x y z
N MET A 1 17.89 -8.40 27.38
CA MET A 1 19.26 -8.09 26.92
C MET A 1 19.60 -9.05 25.80
N ASP A 2 20.11 -8.54 24.68
CA ASP A 2 20.64 -9.38 23.61
C ASP A 2 22.14 -9.53 23.81
N ASN A 3 22.66 -10.76 23.70
CA ASN A 3 24.10 -11.04 23.85
C ASN A 3 24.70 -11.37 22.49
N CYS A 4 25.96 -11.01 22.29
CA CYS A 4 26.71 -11.38 21.09
C CYS A 4 26.86 -12.90 21.03
N LYS A 5 26.36 -13.52 19.94
CA LYS A 5 26.42 -14.99 19.76
C LYS A 5 27.85 -15.55 19.68
N TYR A 6 28.85 -14.70 19.49
CA TYR A 6 30.25 -15.10 19.34
C TYR A 6 31.10 -14.90 20.60
N CYS A 7 30.89 -13.82 21.35
CA CYS A 7 31.69 -13.52 22.55
C CYS A 7 30.89 -13.43 23.85
N GLY A 8 29.56 -13.58 23.80
CA GLY A 8 28.69 -13.57 24.97
C GLY A 8 28.51 -12.20 25.65
N GLN A 9 29.14 -11.14 25.12
CA GLN A 9 29.01 -9.78 25.66
C GLN A 9 27.63 -9.19 25.39
N GLU A 10 27.14 -8.37 26.33
CA GLU A 10 25.87 -7.67 26.17
C GLU A 10 25.93 -6.69 25.00
N LEU A 11 24.92 -6.75 24.14
CA LEU A 11 24.74 -5.86 23.00
C LEU A 11 23.73 -4.78 23.36
N GLN A 12 24.07 -3.55 23.02
CA GLN A 12 23.13 -2.44 23.08
C GLN A 12 22.33 -2.35 21.78
N ALA A 13 21.13 -1.78 21.87
CA ALA A 13 20.30 -1.50 20.69
C ALA A 13 21.08 -0.61 19.71
N ASN A 14 20.95 -0.90 18.41
CA ASN A 14 21.60 -0.20 17.27
C ASN A 14 23.08 -0.50 17.02
N TRP A 15 23.67 -1.55 17.61
CA TRP A 15 25.02 -1.97 17.25
C TRP A 15 25.03 -2.89 16.02
N ILE A 16 25.73 -2.46 14.96
CA ILE A 16 25.93 -3.22 13.71
C ILE A 16 27.14 -4.17 13.84
N VAL A 17 28.11 -3.83 14.69
CA VAL A 17 29.35 -4.58 14.90
C VAL A 17 29.63 -4.66 16.40
N CYS A 18 29.95 -5.86 16.89
CA CYS A 18 30.32 -6.04 18.29
C CYS A 18 31.71 -5.42 18.56
N PRO A 19 31.87 -4.50 19.53
CA PRO A 19 33.16 -3.85 19.79
C PRO A 19 34.21 -4.81 20.37
N HIS A 20 33.78 -5.89 21.03
CA HIS A 20 34.70 -6.85 21.65
C HIS A 20 35.31 -7.84 20.66
N CYS A 21 34.51 -8.38 19.74
CA CYS A 21 34.97 -9.41 18.80
C CYS A 21 35.02 -8.95 17.35
N ARG A 22 34.54 -7.74 17.05
CA ARG A 22 34.41 -7.16 15.71
C ARG A 22 33.53 -7.97 14.75
N THR A 23 32.75 -8.92 15.25
CA THR A 23 31.79 -9.66 14.43
C THR A 23 30.58 -8.80 14.11
N ARG A 24 30.11 -8.88 12.87
CA ARG A 24 28.88 -8.21 12.42
C ARG A 24 27.67 -8.84 13.11
N ILE A 25 26.84 -7.98 13.69
CA ILE A 25 25.59 -8.34 14.33
C ILE A 25 24.54 -8.12 13.23
N PHE A 26 24.23 -9.18 12.49
CA PHE A 26 23.08 -9.17 11.59
C PHE A 26 21.83 -9.27 12.46
N ASP A 27 21.32 -8.12 12.90
CA ASP A 27 20.08 -8.05 13.65
C ASP A 27 18.90 -8.09 12.68
N GLU A 28 18.27 -9.25 12.55
CA GLU A 28 16.99 -9.40 11.84
C GLU A 28 15.84 -8.63 12.52
N ARG A 29 16.06 -8.07 13.72
CA ARG A 29 15.09 -7.24 14.46
C ARG A 29 15.34 -5.74 14.35
N TYR A 30 16.32 -5.29 13.56
CA TYR A 30 16.42 -3.87 13.22
C TYR A 30 15.30 -3.50 12.24
N LYS A 31 14.14 -3.12 12.79
CA LYS A 31 13.02 -2.52 12.05
C LYS A 31 13.20 -0.99 12.14
N PRO A 32 13.80 -0.30 11.15
CA PRO A 32 13.79 1.15 11.16
C PRO A 32 12.32 1.57 11.17
N ASN A 33 11.94 2.34 12.17
CA ASN A 33 10.61 2.95 12.31
C ASN A 33 10.43 4.13 11.35
N ASP A 34 11.01 4.01 10.15
CA ASP A 34 10.98 5.05 9.15
C ASP A 34 9.84 4.83 8.18
N THR A 35 9.00 5.85 8.22
CA THR A 35 7.93 6.14 7.30
C THR A 35 8.40 5.98 5.86
N LEU A 36 7.75 5.04 5.15
CA LEU A 36 7.33 5.18 3.75
C LEU A 36 8.36 5.76 2.77
N TYR A 37 9.57 5.20 2.70
CA TYR A 37 10.32 5.27 1.46
C TYR A 37 9.97 4.01 0.66
N LEU A 38 9.23 4.21 -0.43
CA LEU A 38 9.08 3.24 -1.51
C LEU A 38 10.47 3.01 -2.10
N THR A 39 11.30 2.20 -1.46
CA THR A 39 12.44 1.61 -2.15
C THR A 39 11.86 0.68 -3.21
N HIS A 40 12.06 1.10 -4.46
CA HIS A 40 12.07 0.21 -5.61
C HIS A 40 13.23 -0.79 -5.44
N ASP A 41 13.12 -1.70 -4.48
CA ASP A 41 13.89 -2.93 -4.48
C ASP A 41 13.21 -3.86 -5.47
N GLY A 42 13.94 -4.20 -6.53
CA GLY A 42 13.51 -5.06 -7.63
C GLY A 42 13.30 -6.51 -7.19
N ASP A 43 12.26 -6.74 -6.40
CA ASP A 43 11.65 -8.04 -6.11
C ASP A 43 10.28 -8.05 -6.84
N PRO A 44 10.18 -8.66 -8.04
CA PRO A 44 9.01 -8.51 -8.92
C PRO A 44 7.74 -9.18 -8.39
N ASP A 45 7.83 -10.01 -7.35
CA ASP A 45 6.76 -10.90 -6.91
C ASP A 45 5.99 -10.44 -5.66
N LYS A 46 6.44 -9.38 -4.94
CA LYS A 46 5.77 -8.92 -3.70
C LYS A 46 5.07 -7.56 -3.78
N ASN A 47 5.21 -6.82 -4.88
CA ASN A 47 4.68 -5.46 -5.02
C ASN A 47 3.33 -5.34 -5.75
N ILE A 48 2.74 -6.47 -6.18
CA ILE A 48 1.48 -6.48 -6.96
C ILE A 48 0.30 -5.90 -6.14
N GLY A 49 0.32 -6.08 -4.81
CA GLY A 49 -0.71 -5.54 -3.91
C GLY A 49 -0.71 -4.01 -3.81
N GLY A 50 0.46 -3.36 -3.88
CA GLY A 50 0.58 -1.90 -3.79
C GLY A 50 0.08 -1.19 -5.05
N ILE A 51 0.37 -1.76 -6.23
CA ILE A 51 -0.07 -1.22 -7.52
C ILE A 51 -1.61 -1.29 -7.65
N LEU A 52 -2.22 -2.36 -7.14
CA LEU A 52 -3.69 -2.51 -7.15
C LEU A 52 -4.38 -1.41 -6.32
N LEU A 53 -3.83 -1.04 -5.17
CA LEU A 53 -4.41 0.00 -4.32
C LEU A 53 -4.23 1.41 -4.90
N ILE A 54 -3.07 1.69 -5.51
CA ILE A 54 -2.75 3.04 -6.00
C ILE A 54 -3.38 3.30 -7.37
N VAL A 55 -3.44 2.29 -8.25
CA VAL A 55 -3.88 2.47 -9.64
C VAL A 55 -5.18 1.74 -9.93
N GLY A 56 -5.31 0.50 -9.45
CA GLY A 56 -6.50 -0.32 -9.71
C GLY A 56 -7.78 0.23 -9.07
N VAL A 57 -7.71 0.60 -7.78
CA VAL A 57 -8.88 1.10 -7.04
C VAL A 57 -9.41 2.42 -7.61
N PRO A 58 -8.58 3.45 -7.91
CA PRO A 58 -9.08 4.69 -8.52
C PRO A 58 -9.68 4.49 -9.91
N LEU A 59 -9.07 3.64 -10.76
CA LEU A 59 -9.60 3.33 -12.09
C LEU A 59 -10.95 2.60 -12.02
N PHE A 60 -11.07 1.65 -11.10
CA PHE A 60 -12.33 0.93 -10.88
C PHE A 60 -13.44 1.87 -10.40
N LEU A 61 -13.14 2.72 -9.41
CA LEU A 61 -14.08 3.74 -8.92
C LEU A 61 -14.49 4.72 -10.02
N PHE A 62 -13.54 5.21 -10.82
CA PHE A 62 -13.83 6.11 -11.93
C PHE A 62 -14.77 5.47 -12.96
N SER A 63 -14.50 4.21 -13.33
CA SER A 63 -15.37 3.46 -14.24
C SER A 63 -16.76 3.23 -13.66
N LEU A 64 -16.86 2.94 -12.36
CA LEU A 64 -18.13 2.74 -11.67
C LEU A 64 -18.95 4.05 -11.63
N ILE A 65 -18.31 5.18 -11.35
CA ILE A 65 -18.94 6.50 -11.33
C ILE A 65 -19.50 6.83 -12.71
N MET A 66 -18.72 6.64 -13.78
CA MET A 66 -19.18 6.91 -15.16
C MET A 66 -20.39 6.04 -15.54
N LEU A 67 -20.39 4.76 -15.15
CA LEU A 67 -21.52 3.85 -15.38
C LEU A 67 -22.79 4.36 -14.67
N ILE A 68 -22.67 4.70 -13.38
CA ILE A 68 -23.79 5.19 -12.58
C ILE A 68 -24.33 6.50 -13.17
N SER A 69 -23.46 7.46 -13.49
CA SER A 69 -23.86 8.73 -14.12
C SER A 69 -24.60 8.52 -15.43
N ASN A 70 -24.16 7.58 -16.28
CA ASN A 70 -24.85 7.25 -17.53
C ASN A 70 -26.24 6.64 -17.26
N LEU A 71 -26.34 5.70 -16.31
CA LEU A 71 -27.62 5.09 -15.93
C LEU A 71 -28.61 6.12 -15.37
N TYR A 72 -28.13 7.07 -14.57
CA TYR A 72 -28.92 8.19 -14.06
C TYR A 72 -29.40 9.10 -15.18
N TRP A 73 -28.52 9.45 -16.12
CA TRP A 73 -28.87 10.27 -17.27
C TRP A 73 -29.99 9.63 -18.09
N MET A 74 -29.85 8.34 -18.43
CA MET A 74 -30.86 7.59 -19.18
C MET A 74 -32.19 7.51 -18.42
N SER A 75 -32.14 7.24 -17.12
CA SER A 75 -33.34 7.20 -16.27
C SER A 75 -34.04 8.55 -16.22
N TYR A 76 -33.28 9.64 -16.06
CA TYR A 76 -33.82 11.00 -16.02
C TYR A 76 -34.46 11.39 -17.35
N HIS A 77 -33.78 11.10 -18.47
CA HIS A 77 -34.31 11.39 -19.80
C HIS A 77 -35.60 10.61 -20.10
N PHE A 78 -35.64 9.33 -19.72
CA PHE A 78 -36.85 8.52 -19.85
C PHE A 78 -38.00 9.06 -19.00
N LEU A 79 -37.73 9.42 -17.73
CA LEU A 79 -38.75 10.03 -16.87
C LEU A 79 -39.29 11.34 -17.47
N ASN A 80 -38.40 12.18 -18.00
CA ASN A 80 -38.79 13.46 -18.59
C ASN A 80 -39.69 13.27 -19.81
N MET A 81 -39.37 12.31 -20.68
CA MET A 81 -40.22 11.94 -21.82
C MET A 81 -41.60 11.44 -21.37
N VAL A 82 -41.66 10.59 -20.34
CA VAL A 82 -42.94 10.09 -19.81
C VAL A 82 -43.77 11.23 -19.22
N ILE A 83 -43.15 12.15 -18.48
CA ILE A 83 -43.84 13.31 -17.91
C ILE A 83 -44.43 14.20 -19.02
N GLU A 84 -43.66 14.49 -20.08
CA GLU A 84 -44.16 15.29 -21.20
C GLU A 84 -45.38 14.65 -21.88
N VAL A 85 -45.34 13.32 -22.10
CA VAL A 85 -46.48 12.58 -22.68
C VAL A 85 -47.69 12.56 -21.75
N TYR A 86 -47.48 12.46 -20.43
CA TYR A 86 -48.59 12.36 -19.46
C TYR A 86 -49.27 13.70 -19.17
N MET A 87 -48.56 14.81 -19.42
CA MET A 87 -49.05 16.17 -19.18
C MET A 87 -49.64 16.83 -20.45
N THR A 88 -49.65 16.13 -21.58
CA THR A 88 -50.26 16.54 -22.86
C THR A 88 -51.59 15.81 -23.07
#